data_AF-W4UYC7-F1
#
_entry.id   AF-W4UYC7-F1
#
_cell.length_a   1.000
_cell.length_b   1.000
_cell.length_c   1.000
_cell.angle_alpha   90.00
_cell.angle_beta   90.00
_cell.angle_gamma   90.00
#
_symmetry.space_group_name_H-M   'P 1'
#
loop_
_entity.id
_entity.type
_entity.pdbx_description
1 polymer ?
#
loop_
_entity_poly.entity_id
_entity_poly.type
_entity_poly.pdbx_seq_one_letter_code
_entity_poly.pdbx_strand_id
1 'polypeptide(L)'
;MDVVATIAHELGHYLGLHHAFNEAEDGNIDLCEDTDFCEDTPAYNRYEYQEYVTEYSQNKKLTYEDIVVLSQRTDCKTHITSTPNNIMDYEISFMNRFTNDQKARIRYVLTHSPLVPGPKVARSITRATTTPQEFPMRMIK
;
A
#
# COMPACT_ATOMS: atom_id res chain seq x y z
N MET A 1 12.61 8.14 -4.66
CA MET A 1 12.34 6.70 -4.45
C MET A 1 13.34 5.90 -5.27
N ASP A 2 13.92 4.85 -4.72
CA ASP A 2 14.82 3.93 -5.43
C ASP A 2 14.03 3.13 -6.49
N VAL A 3 14.63 2.81 -7.65
CA VAL A 3 13.94 2.07 -8.73
C VAL A 3 13.38 0.72 -8.27
N VAL A 4 14.10 0.01 -7.40
CA VAL A 4 13.65 -1.24 -6.79
C VAL A 4 12.43 -1.01 -5.90
N ALA A 5 12.45 0.05 -5.09
CA ALA A 5 11.31 0.40 -4.24
C ALA A 5 10.09 0.80 -5.08
N THR A 6 10.28 1.58 -6.15
CA THR A 6 9.21 1.94 -7.09
C THR A 6 8.60 0.71 -7.74
N ILE A 7 9.41 -0.21 -8.27
CA ILE A 7 8.87 -1.45 -8.87
C ILE A 7 8.16 -2.30 -7.83
N ALA A 8 8.70 -2.41 -6.60
CA ALA A 8 8.05 -3.16 -5.53
C ALA A 8 6.69 -2.55 -5.13
N HIS A 9 6.59 -1.22 -5.13
CA HIS A 9 5.35 -0.49 -4.88
C HIS A 9 4.28 -0.79 -5.94
N GLU A 10 4.63 -0.64 -7.22
CA GLU A 10 3.69 -0.92 -8.32
C GLU A 10 3.28 -2.40 -8.39
N LEU A 11 4.20 -3.31 -8.08
CA LEU A 11 3.87 -4.74 -7.96
C LEU A 11 2.98 -5.01 -6.74
N GLY A 12 3.12 -4.24 -5.67
CA GLY A 12 2.19 -4.24 -4.53
C GLY A 12 0.76 -3.94 -5.00
N HIS A 13 0.57 -2.87 -5.76
CA HIS A 13 -0.73 -2.54 -6.36
C HIS A 13 -1.25 -3.64 -7.28
N TYR A 14 -0.40 -4.17 -8.17
CA TYR A 14 -0.78 -5.28 -9.04
C TYR A 14 -1.27 -6.51 -8.26
N LEU A 15 -0.74 -6.72 -7.05
CA LEU A 15 -1.11 -7.81 -6.14
C LEU A 15 -2.15 -7.40 -5.09
N GLY A 16 -2.85 -6.28 -5.32
CA GLY A 16 -4.02 -5.86 -4.56
C GLY A 16 -3.74 -5.06 -3.30
N LEU A 17 -2.54 -4.50 -3.14
CA LEU A 17 -2.26 -3.54 -2.06
C LEU A 17 -2.70 -2.13 -2.45
N HIS A 18 -3.09 -1.37 -1.43
CA HIS A 18 -3.41 0.05 -1.51
C HIS A 18 -2.30 0.86 -0.83
N HIS A 19 -2.33 2.18 -1.00
CA HIS A 19 -1.39 3.07 -0.31
C HIS A 19 -1.55 2.97 1.21
N ALA A 20 -0.44 3.00 1.94
CA ALA A 20 -0.44 2.92 3.42
C ALA A 20 -0.89 4.22 4.12
N PHE A 21 -1.34 5.20 3.34
CA PHE A 21 -1.88 6.47 3.81
C PHE A 21 -3.33 6.62 3.33
N ASN A 22 -4.05 7.56 3.92
CA ASN A 22 -5.43 7.84 3.57
C ASN A 22 -5.57 8.33 2.12
N GLU A 23 -6.49 7.72 1.35
CA GLU A 23 -6.86 8.19 0.02
C GLU A 23 -8.38 8.16 -0.15
N ALA A 24 -9.02 9.33 -0.22
CA ALA A 24 -10.44 9.39 -0.55
C ALA A 24 -10.69 9.40 -2.06
N GLU A 25 -11.80 8.78 -2.45
CA GLU A 25 -12.24 8.69 -3.84
C GLU A 25 -12.55 10.06 -4.48
N ASP A 26 -12.89 11.06 -3.67
CA ASP A 26 -13.16 12.43 -4.10
C ASP A 26 -11.90 13.31 -4.21
N GLY A 27 -10.72 12.73 -3.95
CA GLY A 27 -9.44 13.43 -3.94
C GLY A 27 -9.19 14.24 -2.67
N ASN A 28 -10.03 14.11 -1.64
CA ASN A 28 -9.74 14.68 -0.33
C ASN A 28 -8.56 13.92 0.32
N ILE A 29 -7.49 14.65 0.61
CA ILE A 29 -6.28 14.13 1.24
C ILE A 29 -6.17 14.51 2.72
N ASP A 30 -7.03 15.41 3.21
CA ASP A 30 -7.09 15.85 4.60
C ASP A 30 -8.09 14.99 5.37
N LEU A 31 -7.76 13.72 5.53
CA LEU A 31 -8.59 12.72 6.18
C LEU A 31 -7.76 11.82 7.08
N CYS A 32 -8.40 11.35 8.14
CA CYS A 32 -7.83 10.41 9.10
C CYS A 32 -8.53 9.05 8.95
N GLU A 33 -8.49 8.47 7.75
CA GLU A 33 -9.18 7.24 7.42
C GLU A 33 -8.23 6.13 7.00
N ASP A 34 -8.59 4.90 7.36
CA ASP A 34 -7.90 3.69 6.95
C ASP A 34 -8.56 3.17 5.67
N THR A 35 -7.90 3.43 4.55
CA THR A 35 -8.38 3.09 3.20
C THR A 35 -7.59 1.95 2.58
N ASP A 36 -6.63 1.38 3.32
CA ASP A 36 -5.73 0.35 2.80
C ASP A 36 -6.17 -1.07 3.18
N PHE A 37 -7.14 -1.19 4.10
CA PHE A 37 -7.74 -2.43 4.58
C PHE A 37 -6.74 -3.44 5.14
N CYS A 38 -5.63 -2.96 5.71
CA CYS A 38 -4.69 -3.76 6.48
C CYS A 38 -4.71 -3.22 7.92
N GLU A 39 -4.94 -4.07 8.93
CA GLU A 39 -5.09 -3.57 10.31
C GLU A 39 -3.74 -3.24 10.95
N ASP A 40 -2.66 -3.84 10.43
CA ASP A 40 -1.29 -3.65 10.90
C ASP A 40 -0.50 -2.54 10.18
N THR A 41 -1.18 -1.73 9.36
CA THR A 41 -0.68 -0.49 8.77
C THR A 41 -1.28 0.71 9.50
N PRO A 42 -0.46 1.50 10.22
CA PRO A 42 -0.98 2.67 10.93
C PRO A 42 -1.38 3.75 9.92
N ALA A 43 -2.68 4.06 9.85
CA ALA A 43 -3.19 5.13 9.03
C ALA A 43 -2.73 6.48 9.59
N TYR A 44 -2.34 7.41 8.72
CA TYR A 44 -1.96 8.77 9.09
C TYR A 44 -2.56 9.76 8.09
N ASN A 45 -2.79 11.00 8.54
CA ASN A 45 -3.23 12.08 7.65
C ASN A 45 -2.04 12.57 6.81
N ARG A 46 -2.08 12.25 5.52
CA ARG A 46 -1.00 12.61 4.59
C ARG A 46 -0.88 14.11 4.37
N TYR A 47 -2.00 14.84 4.34
CA TYR A 47 -1.99 16.29 4.17
C TYR A 47 -1.29 16.99 5.34
N GLU A 48 -1.68 16.67 6.59
CA GLU A 48 -1.03 17.20 7.79
C GLU A 48 0.47 16.90 7.81
N TYR A 49 0.85 15.68 7.40
CA TYR A 49 2.26 15.30 7.30
C TYR A 49 3.02 16.15 6.25
N GLN A 50 2.43 16.41 5.08
CA GLN A 50 3.06 17.21 4.03
C GLN A 50 3.26 18.67 4.44
N GLU A 51 2.28 19.25 5.15
CA GLU A 51 2.40 20.59 5.76
C GLU A 51 3.54 20.61 6.79
N TYR A 52 3.59 19.60 7.68
CA TYR A 52 4.67 19.46 8.65
C TYR A 52 6.05 19.37 8.01
N VAL A 53 6.23 18.53 6.98
CA VAL A 53 7.52 18.42 6.27
C VAL A 53 7.90 19.74 5.61
N THR A 54 6.93 20.42 5.02
CA THR A 54 7.13 21.72 4.39
C THR A 54 7.63 22.73 5.40
N GLU A 55 6.95 22.88 6.54
CA GLU A 55 7.36 23.76 7.64
C GLU A 55 8.73 23.38 8.21
N TYR A 56 8.96 22.10 8.49
CA TYR A 56 10.22 21.61 9.06
C TYR A 56 11.43 21.87 8.14
N SER A 57 11.21 21.80 6.83
CA SER A 57 12.27 21.96 5.83
C SER A 57 12.49 23.42 5.43
N GLN A 58 11.63 24.35 5.85
CA GLN A 58 11.76 25.77 5.53
C GLN A 58 13.08 26.34 6.07
N ASN A 59 13.89 26.89 5.17
CA ASN A 59 15.16 27.56 5.47
C ASN A 59 16.20 26.69 6.22
N LYS A 60 16.00 25.37 6.25
CA LYS A 60 16.88 24.42 6.94
C LYS A 60 17.64 23.56 5.93
N LYS A 61 18.95 23.39 6.13
CA LYS A 61 19.71 22.32 5.48
C LYS A 61 19.48 21.02 6.24
N LEU A 62 18.79 20.09 5.61
CA LEU A 62 18.50 18.79 6.20
C LEU A 62 19.78 17.95 6.38
N THR A 63 19.85 17.27 7.51
CA THR A 63 20.88 16.31 7.90
C THR A 63 20.32 14.89 7.91
N TYR A 64 21.17 13.89 8.13
CA TYR A 64 20.71 12.50 8.23
C TYR A 64 19.78 12.28 9.44
N GLU A 65 20.02 12.98 10.54
CA GLU A 65 19.18 12.91 11.75
C GLU A 65 17.76 13.42 11.48
N ASP A 66 17.63 14.42 10.59
CA ASP A 66 16.33 14.95 10.18
C ASP A 66 15.50 13.92 9.40
N ILE A 67 16.11 12.97 8.69
CA ILE A 67 15.38 11.91 7.98
C ILE A 67 14.63 11.03 8.97
N VAL A 68 15.22 10.73 10.13
CA VAL A 68 14.56 9.90 11.16
C VAL A 68 13.35 10.64 11.73
N VAL A 69 13.47 11.94 11.96
CA VAL A 69 12.37 12.80 12.44
C VAL A 69 11.27 12.89 11.39
N LEU A 70 11.62 13.18 10.13
CA LEU A 70 10.66 13.27 9.02
C LEU A 70 10.04 11.91 8.65
N SER A 71 10.63 10.79 9.09
CA SER A 71 10.04 9.45 8.92
C SER A 71 8.98 9.11 9.98
N GLN A 72 8.74 9.98 10.96
CA GLN A 72 7.72 9.76 11.97
C GLN A 72 6.31 10.00 11.41
N ARG A 73 5.36 9.16 11.84
CA ARG A 73 3.93 9.28 11.57
C ARG A 73 3.17 9.08 12.86
N THR A 74 2.12 9.86 13.04
CA THR A 74 1.18 9.70 14.15
C THR A 74 -0.05 8.97 13.65
N ASP A 75 -0.33 7.83 14.25
CA ASP A 75 -1.48 7.01 13.88
C ASP A 75 -2.80 7.73 14.19
N CYS A 76 -3.73 7.73 13.23
CA CYS A 76 -5.01 8.42 13.34
C CYS A 76 -5.92 7.86 14.43
N LYS A 77 -5.83 6.55 14.73
CA LYS A 77 -6.74 5.86 15.67
C LYS A 77 -6.20 5.87 17.10
N THR A 78 -4.90 5.63 17.26
CA THR A 78 -4.22 5.41 18.54
C THR A 78 -3.44 6.63 19.01
N HIS A 79 -3.16 7.58 18.12
CA HIS A 79 -2.29 8.75 18.36
C HIS A 79 -0.86 8.39 18.79
N ILE A 80 -0.44 7.15 18.52
CA ILE A 80 0.93 6.71 18.78
C ILE A 80 1.80 7.12 17.59
N THR A 81 2.90 7.80 17.88
CA THR A 81 3.91 8.12 16.88
C THR A 81 4.85 6.93 16.67
N SER A 82 5.08 6.56 15.42
CA SER A 82 6.02 5.51 15.02
C SER A 82 6.79 5.93 13.77
N THR A 83 7.80 5.16 13.38
CA THR A 83 8.56 5.38 12.12
C THR A 83 8.24 4.25 11.14
N PRO A 84 7.10 4.30 10.44
CA PRO A 84 6.76 3.27 9.48
C PRO A 84 7.78 3.22 8.34
N ASN A 85 7.96 2.03 7.77
CA ASN A 85 8.89 1.75 6.68
C ASN A 85 8.20 0.96 5.55
N ASN A 86 6.91 1.24 5.36
CA ASN A 86 6.05 0.51 4.44
C ASN A 86 6.41 0.82 2.98
N ILE A 87 6.53 -0.20 2.13
CA ILE A 87 6.79 0.00 0.70
C ILE A 87 5.63 0.74 -0.01
N MET A 88 4.41 0.62 0.51
CA MET A 88 3.19 1.25 -0.05
C MET A 88 2.99 2.71 0.37
N ASP A 89 3.98 3.34 1.00
CA ASP A 89 3.94 4.78 1.33
C ASP A 89 4.65 5.59 0.21
N TYR A 90 4.36 6.88 0.11
CA TYR A 90 5.02 7.82 -0.80
C TYR A 90 5.97 8.78 -0.09
N GLU A 91 5.79 8.94 1.21
CA GLU A 91 6.43 9.99 1.98
C GLU A 91 7.80 9.57 2.54
N ILE A 92 8.57 10.49 3.12
CA ILE A 92 9.93 10.18 3.61
C ILE A 92 9.89 9.02 4.61
N SER A 93 10.49 7.88 4.25
CA SER A 93 10.56 6.66 5.07
C SER A 93 11.64 5.71 4.54
N PHE A 94 11.94 4.63 5.27
CA PHE A 94 12.89 3.61 4.82
C PHE A 94 12.37 2.68 3.70
N MET A 95 11.05 2.66 3.43
CA MET A 95 10.41 1.96 2.30
C MET A 95 10.92 0.54 2.00
N ASN A 96 11.06 -0.32 3.02
CA ASN A 96 11.73 -1.62 2.87
C ASN A 96 10.96 -2.81 3.43
N ARG A 97 9.69 -2.63 3.79
CA ARG A 97 8.87 -3.68 4.42
C ARG A 97 7.43 -3.69 3.93
N PHE A 98 6.89 -4.89 3.71
CA PHE A 98 5.45 -5.16 3.77
C PHE A 98 5.08 -5.70 5.15
N THR A 99 3.91 -5.33 5.62
CA THR A 99 3.33 -5.85 6.86
C THR A 99 2.83 -7.29 6.70
N ASN A 100 2.31 -7.90 7.78
CA ASN A 100 1.80 -9.26 7.71
C ASN A 100 0.45 -9.32 6.99
N ASP A 101 -0.42 -8.33 7.20
CA ASP A 101 -1.72 -8.28 6.53
C ASP A 101 -1.55 -7.99 5.04
N GLN A 102 -0.66 -7.08 4.67
CA GLN A 102 -0.29 -6.85 3.27
C GLN A 102 0.21 -8.15 2.61
N LYS A 103 1.08 -8.91 3.28
CA LYS A 103 1.52 -10.22 2.76
C LYS A 103 0.37 -11.22 2.66
N ALA A 104 -0.57 -11.22 3.60
CA ALA A 104 -1.74 -12.09 3.55
C ALA A 104 -2.63 -11.75 2.35
N ARG A 105 -2.85 -10.47 2.08
CA ARG A 105 -3.59 -9.96 0.93
C ARG A 105 -2.92 -10.29 -0.40
N ILE A 106 -1.60 -10.08 -0.50
CA ILE A 106 -0.81 -10.51 -1.66
C ILE A 106 -1.01 -12.01 -1.92
N ARG A 107 -0.86 -12.86 -0.87
CA ARG A 107 -1.07 -14.30 -1.00
C ARG A 107 -2.50 -14.65 -1.43
N TYR A 108 -3.49 -13.92 -0.93
CA TYR A 108 -4.87 -14.10 -1.32
C TYR A 108 -5.06 -13.84 -2.82
N VAL A 109 -4.57 -12.71 -3.34
CA VAL A 109 -4.63 -12.38 -4.78
C VAL A 109 -3.87 -13.41 -5.62
N LEU A 110 -2.66 -13.80 -5.22
CA LEU A 110 -1.87 -14.83 -5.90
C LEU A 110 -2.61 -16.17 -6.00
N THR A 111 -3.42 -16.54 -5.01
CA THR A 111 -4.06 -17.86 -4.95
C THR A 111 -5.50 -17.89 -5.47
N HIS A 112 -6.18 -16.73 -5.55
CA HIS A 112 -7.59 -16.62 -5.92
C HIS A 112 -7.84 -15.88 -7.24
N SER A 113 -6.89 -15.04 -7.70
CA SER A 113 -7.02 -14.33 -8.97
C SER A 113 -6.81 -15.30 -10.15
N PRO A 114 -7.76 -15.36 -11.12
CA PRO A 114 -7.69 -16.30 -12.24
C PRO A 114 -6.59 -15.96 -13.25
N LEU A 115 -6.18 -14.68 -13.32
CA LEU A 115 -5.22 -14.20 -14.33
C LEU A 115 -3.77 -14.13 -13.83
N VAL A 116 -3.56 -14.26 -12.53
CA VAL A 116 -2.21 -14.33 -11.97
C VAL A 116 -1.70 -15.77 -12.14
N PRO A 117 -0.49 -16.03 -12.67
CA PRO A 117 0.04 -17.38 -12.76
C PRO A 117 0.28 -18.03 -11.38
N GLY A 118 0.38 -19.36 -11.34
CA GLY A 118 0.78 -20.12 -10.15
C GLY A 118 -0.31 -20.98 -9.52
N PRO A 119 0.02 -21.74 -8.46
CA PRO A 119 -0.92 -22.64 -7.79
C PRO A 119 -2.14 -21.89 -7.25
N LYS A 120 -3.34 -22.42 -7.53
CA LYS A 120 -4.61 -21.86 -7.07
C LYS A 120 -5.21 -22.73 -5.99
N VAL A 121 -5.92 -22.10 -5.06
CA VAL A 121 -6.78 -22.84 -4.13
C VAL A 121 -7.84 -23.53 -4.98
N ALA A 122 -7.97 -24.85 -4.83
CA ALA A 122 -8.93 -25.64 -5.58
C ALA A 122 -10.34 -25.10 -5.32
N ARG A 123 -10.98 -24.53 -6.35
CA ARG A 123 -12.38 -24.15 -6.27
C ARG A 123 -13.21 -25.43 -6.29
N SER A 124 -14.06 -25.63 -5.29
CA SER A 124 -15.12 -26.65 -5.40
C SER A 124 -15.98 -26.26 -6.59
N ILE A 125 -15.92 -27.03 -7.67
CA ILE A 125 -16.68 -26.76 -8.88
C ILE A 125 -18.13 -27.15 -8.59
N THR A 126 -18.91 -26.27 -7.96
CA THR A 126 -20.37 -26.36 -8.06
C THR A 126 -20.72 -26.06 -9.51
N ARG A 127 -20.91 -27.12 -10.30
CA ARG A 127 -21.37 -27.06 -11.71
C ARG A 127 -22.62 -26.18 -11.81
N ALA A 128 -22.47 -24.97 -12.34
CA ALA A 128 -23.55 -24.22 -12.94
C ALA A 128 -23.00 -23.11 -13.85
N THR A 129 -22.45 -23.49 -15.00
CA THR A 129 -22.69 -22.83 -16.31
C THR A 129 -21.91 -23.59 -17.38
N THR A 130 -22.61 -24.01 -18.43
CA THR A 130 -22.07 -24.65 -19.65
C THR A 130 -21.57 -23.63 -20.68
N THR A 131 -21.41 -22.37 -20.28
CA THR A 131 -20.97 -21.29 -21.17
C THR A 131 -19.48 -20.99 -20.96
N PRO A 132 -18.68 -20.89 -22.04
CA PRO A 132 -17.30 -20.45 -21.95
C PRO A 132 -17.23 -19.10 -21.24
N GLN A 133 -16.42 -19.01 -20.19
CA GLN A 133 -16.11 -17.74 -19.56
C GLN A 133 -15.26 -16.93 -20.54
N GLU A 134 -15.85 -15.91 -21.18
CA GLU A 134 -15.09 -14.97 -22.00
C GLU A 134 -14.20 -14.13 -21.10
N PHE A 135 -12.89 -14.40 -21.15
CA PHE A 135 -11.90 -13.50 -20.59
C PHE A 135 -11.62 -12.40 -21.62
N PRO A 136 -11.50 -11.13 -21.21
CA PRO A 136 -11.26 -9.99 -22.11
C PRO A 136 -9.88 -10.03 -22.80
N MET A 137 -9.07 -11.06 -22.56
CA MET A 137 -7.80 -11.28 -23.24
C MET A 137 -7.75 -12.68 -23.84
N ARG A 138 -7.37 -12.75 -25.12
CA ARG A 138 -7.12 -14.01 -25.83
C ARG A 138 -5.88 -14.67 -25.26
N MET A 139 -6.02 -15.88 -24.73
CA MET A 139 -4.86 -16.72 -24.45
C MET A 139 -4.21 -17.10 -25.78
N ILE A 140 -2.95 -16.71 -25.97
CA ILE A 140 -2.14 -17.14 -27.11
C ILE A 140 -1.78 -18.61 -26.87
N LYS A 141 -2.09 -19.47 -27.85
CA LYS A 141 -1.65 -20.87 -27.90
C LYS A 141 -0.23 -20.96 -28.41
#